data_AF-A0A1V2BHE6-F1
#
_entry.id   AF-A0A1V2BHE6-F1
#
_cell.length_a   1.000
_cell.length_b   1.000
_cell.length_c   1.000
_cell.angle_alpha   90.00
_cell.angle_beta   90.00
_cell.angle_gamma   90.00
#
_symmetry.space_group_name_H-M   'P 1'
#
loop_
_entity.id
_entity.type
_entity.pdbx_description
1 polymer ?
#
loop_
_entity_poly.entity_id
_entity_poly.type
_entity_poly.pdbx_seq_one_letter_code
_entity_poly.pdbx_strand_id
1 'polypeptide(L)'
;MRPKFTFSDEVRVVRAIRNDGTVAGFAPGELLVRRGSTGFVRDWGVFLQDQIIYQIHFPQGDRVIGCREQELIPIAQPWLAGNLQYGDTVTCRMPLAVNGEVVVNVGQQGRIEATDRGERGDSYTVDFSGRWFTVPVGAISLVEER
;
A
#
# COMPACT_ATOMS: atom_id res chain seq x y z
N MET A 1 -25.67 0.94 -12.07
CA MET A 1 -24.48 1.44 -11.35
C MET A 1 -23.86 2.58 -12.15
N ARG A 2 -23.19 3.55 -11.51
CA ARG A 2 -22.46 4.61 -12.21
C ARG A 2 -21.00 4.58 -11.74
N PRO A 3 -20.02 4.68 -12.64
CA PRO A 3 -18.62 4.73 -12.26
C PRO A 3 -18.34 6.04 -11.52
N LYS A 4 -17.57 5.95 -10.44
CA LYS A 4 -17.04 7.08 -9.67
C LYS A 4 -15.88 7.77 -10.40
N PHE A 5 -15.08 7.01 -11.15
CA PHE A 5 -13.94 7.51 -11.91
C PHE A 5 -14.15 7.33 -13.41
N THR A 6 -13.56 8.19 -14.22
CA THR A 6 -13.69 8.23 -15.68
C THR A 6 -12.31 8.22 -16.36
N PHE A 7 -12.31 8.09 -17.69
CA PHE A 7 -11.07 8.02 -18.47
C PHE A 7 -10.11 9.17 -18.13
N SER A 8 -8.83 8.83 -17.97
CA SER A 8 -7.74 9.75 -17.59
C SER A 8 -7.78 10.30 -16.16
N ASP A 9 -8.74 9.92 -15.31
CA ASP A 9 -8.66 10.25 -13.89
C ASP A 9 -7.42 9.62 -13.27
N GLU A 10 -6.64 10.42 -12.55
CA GLU A 10 -5.51 9.93 -11.76
C GLU A 10 -5.99 9.44 -10.40
N VAL A 11 -5.62 8.21 -10.08
CA VAL A 11 -6.03 7.50 -8.88
C VAL A 11 -4.84 6.94 -8.13
N ARG A 12 -5.03 6.69 -6.84
CA ARG A 12 -4.06 6.02 -5.97
C ARG A 12 -4.66 4.75 -5.40
N VAL A 13 -3.89 3.65 -5.37
CA VAL A 13 -4.32 2.42 -4.69
C VAL A 13 -4.13 2.53 -3.18
N VAL A 14 -5.18 2.24 -2.41
CA VAL A 14 -5.15 2.36 -0.95
C VAL A 14 -4.64 1.11 -0.23
N ARG A 15 -4.43 0.02 -0.97
CA ARG A 15 -3.94 -1.27 -0.50
C ARG A 15 -3.07 -1.90 -1.58
N ALA A 16 -2.27 -2.89 -1.20
CA ALA A 16 -1.55 -3.71 -2.17
C ALA A 16 -2.55 -4.52 -3.02
N ILE A 17 -2.37 -4.51 -4.34
CA ILE A 17 -3.16 -5.33 -5.26
C ILE A 17 -2.39 -6.62 -5.52
N ARG A 18 -3.03 -7.74 -5.25
CA ARG A 18 -2.47 -9.08 -5.47
C ARG A 18 -3.29 -9.82 -6.51
N ASN A 19 -2.65 -10.69 -7.27
CA ASN A 19 -3.34 -11.47 -8.29
C ASN A 19 -4.32 -12.45 -7.63
N ASP A 20 -5.59 -12.36 -7.94
CA ASP A 20 -6.62 -13.32 -7.50
C ASP A 20 -6.78 -14.51 -8.47
N GLY A 21 -5.89 -14.60 -9.47
CA GLY A 21 -5.89 -15.62 -10.51
C GLY A 21 -6.41 -15.12 -11.86
N THR A 22 -6.79 -13.85 -11.97
CA THR A 22 -7.32 -13.25 -13.20
C THR A 22 -6.24 -12.66 -14.12
N VAL A 23 -5.06 -12.35 -13.60
CA VAL A 23 -3.96 -11.77 -14.39
C VAL A 23 -3.00 -12.88 -14.85
N ALA A 24 -2.90 -13.07 -16.17
CA ALA A 24 -2.01 -14.05 -16.77
C ALA A 24 -0.54 -13.70 -16.55
N GLY A 25 0.30 -14.72 -16.37
CA GLY A 25 1.74 -14.55 -16.15
C GLY A 25 2.15 -14.27 -14.70
N PHE A 26 1.20 -14.19 -13.77
CA PHE A 26 1.45 -13.99 -12.34
C PHE A 26 0.84 -15.14 -11.53
N ALA A 27 1.51 -15.58 -10.48
CA ALA A 27 0.95 -16.58 -9.57
C ALA A 27 -0.20 -16.00 -8.74
N PRO A 28 -1.20 -16.80 -8.32
CA PRO A 28 -2.17 -16.37 -7.34
C PRO A 28 -1.49 -15.88 -6.05
N GLY A 29 -1.93 -14.73 -5.54
CA GLY A 29 -1.35 -14.04 -4.38
C GLY A 29 -0.13 -13.17 -4.69
N GLU A 30 0.42 -13.23 -5.91
CA GLU A 30 1.57 -12.42 -6.31
C GLU A 30 1.24 -10.93 -6.29
N LEU A 31 2.18 -10.10 -5.85
CA LEU A 31 2.01 -8.65 -5.74
C LEU A 31 2.05 -8.02 -7.14
N LEU A 32 0.93 -7.45 -7.57
CA LEU A 32 0.80 -6.78 -8.87
C LEU A 32 1.10 -5.28 -8.77
N VAL A 33 0.57 -4.63 -7.74
CA VAL A 33 0.69 -3.19 -7.51
C VAL A 33 0.91 -2.95 -6.02
N ARG A 34 1.91 -2.12 -5.68
CA ARG A 34 2.21 -1.76 -4.29
C ARG A 34 1.17 -0.79 -3.76
N ARG A 35 0.96 -0.81 -2.44
CA ARG A 35 0.15 0.21 -1.76
C ARG A 35 0.70 1.62 -2.06
N GLY A 36 -0.19 2.56 -2.34
CA GLY A 36 0.16 3.96 -2.60
C GLY A 36 0.62 4.24 -4.03
N SER A 37 0.75 3.23 -4.90
CA SER A 37 1.04 3.46 -6.32
C SER A 37 -0.07 4.26 -6.99
N THR A 38 0.32 5.13 -7.91
CA THR A 38 -0.59 5.97 -8.69
C THR A 38 -0.69 5.46 -10.13
N GLY A 39 -1.84 5.71 -10.74
CA GLY A 39 -2.11 5.30 -12.11
C GLY A 39 -3.29 6.06 -12.68
N PHE A 40 -3.58 5.78 -13.95
CA PHE A 40 -4.61 6.47 -14.71
C PHE A 40 -5.70 5.49 -15.14
N VAL A 41 -6.96 5.90 -14.97
CA VAL A 41 -8.11 5.12 -15.43
C VAL A 41 -8.10 5.05 -16.96
N ARG A 42 -8.07 3.83 -17.51
CA ARG A 42 -8.14 3.57 -18.95
C ARG A 42 -9.55 3.19 -19.40
N ASP A 43 -10.25 2.43 -18.58
CA ASP A 43 -11.60 1.96 -18.87
C ASP A 43 -12.25 1.44 -17.58
N TRP A 44 -13.53 1.10 -17.62
CA TRP A 44 -14.21 0.39 -16.56
C TRP A 44 -15.27 -0.55 -17.14
N GLY A 45 -15.48 -1.67 -16.46
CA GLY A 45 -16.48 -2.67 -16.82
C GLY A 45 -17.27 -3.13 -15.61
N VAL A 46 -18.26 -3.98 -15.86
CA VAL A 46 -19.05 -4.62 -14.81
C VAL A 46 -18.73 -6.11 -14.78
N PHE A 47 -18.36 -6.61 -13.61
CA PHE A 47 -18.19 -8.03 -13.30
C PHE A 47 -19.44 -8.53 -12.57
N LEU A 48 -19.91 -9.74 -12.91
CA LEU A 48 -21.10 -10.38 -12.34
C LEU A 48 -22.37 -9.49 -12.26
N GLN A 49 -22.46 -8.48 -13.14
CA GLN A 49 -23.56 -7.50 -13.22
C GLN A 49 -23.71 -6.56 -11.99
N ASP A 50 -22.90 -6.72 -10.94
CA ASP A 50 -23.04 -5.99 -9.67
C ASP A 50 -21.75 -5.33 -9.15
N GLN A 51 -20.61 -5.54 -9.81
CA GLN A 51 -19.31 -5.04 -9.38
C GLN A 51 -18.64 -4.23 -10.49
N ILE A 52 -18.30 -2.97 -10.23
CA ILE A 52 -17.48 -2.18 -11.15
C ILE A 52 -16.01 -2.53 -10.95
N ILE A 53 -15.33 -2.85 -12.05
CA ILE A 53 -13.89 -3.04 -12.11
C ILE A 53 -13.30 -1.98 -13.02
N TYR A 54 -12.38 -1.17 -12.49
CA TYR A 54 -11.64 -0.16 -13.24
C TYR A 54 -10.36 -0.78 -13.80
N GLN A 55 -10.06 -0.53 -15.06
CA GLN A 55 -8.77 -0.84 -15.67
C GLN A 55 -7.84 0.35 -15.45
N ILE A 56 -6.83 0.18 -14.60
CA ILE A 56 -5.88 1.24 -14.26
C ILE A 56 -4.53 0.95 -14.91
N HIS A 57 -4.01 1.90 -15.68
CA HIS A 57 -2.64 1.86 -16.16
C HIS A 57 -1.69 2.42 -15.10
N PHE A 58 -0.75 1.58 -14.65
CA PHE A 58 0.31 1.94 -13.72
C PHE A 58 1.61 2.16 -14.50
N PRO A 59 2.07 3.42 -14.67
CA PRO A 59 3.22 3.73 -15.53
C PRO A 59 4.53 3.10 -15.04
N GLN A 60 4.73 3.04 -13.72
CA GLN A 60 6.00 2.57 -13.14
C GLN A 60 6.32 1.10 -13.46
N GLY A 61 5.29 0.28 -13.71
CA GLY A 61 5.46 -1.12 -14.11
C GLY A 61 4.98 -1.42 -15.53
N ASP A 62 4.53 -0.40 -16.27
CA ASP A 62 3.81 -0.48 -17.55
C ASP A 62 2.77 -1.61 -17.60
N ARG A 63 1.81 -1.57 -16.66
CA ARG A 63 0.79 -2.61 -16.51
C ARG A 63 -0.60 -2.00 -16.44
N VAL A 64 -1.57 -2.72 -17.01
CA VAL A 64 -3.00 -2.44 -16.81
C VAL A 64 -3.57 -3.49 -15.87
N ILE A 65 -4.06 -3.05 -14.71
CA ILE A 65 -4.58 -3.93 -13.66
C ILE A 65 -6.01 -3.55 -13.33
N GLY A 66 -6.87 -4.56 -13.17
CA GLY A 66 -8.23 -4.39 -12.69
C GLY A 66 -8.25 -4.04 -11.21
N CYS A 67 -8.96 -2.97 -10.84
CA CYS A 67 -9.10 -2.52 -9.45
C CYS A 67 -10.58 -2.32 -9.12
N ARG A 68 -10.98 -2.71 -7.91
CA ARG A 68 -12.33 -2.44 -7.39
C ARG A 68 -12.42 -0.99 -6.92
N GLU A 69 -13.62 -0.42 -6.90
CA GLU A 69 -13.80 0.98 -6.49
C GLU A 69 -13.22 1.29 -5.10
N GLN A 70 -13.41 0.39 -4.14
CA GLN A 70 -12.91 0.53 -2.76
C GLN A 70 -11.38 0.39 -2.62
N GLU A 71 -10.69 0.09 -3.72
CA GLU A 71 -9.23 0.03 -3.79
C GLU A 71 -8.62 1.36 -4.25
N LEU A 72 -9.44 2.28 -4.72
CA LEU A 72 -9.01 3.51 -5.37
C LEU A 72 -9.50 4.75 -4.60
N ILE A 73 -8.64 5.76 -4.57
CA ILE A 73 -9.00 7.13 -4.20
C ILE A 73 -8.53 8.10 -5.28
N PRO A 74 -9.21 9.25 -5.48
CA PRO A 74 -8.70 10.31 -6.35
C PRO A 74 -7.32 10.76 -5.87
N ILE A 75 -6.42 11.11 -6.79
CA ILE A 75 -5.08 11.58 -6.42
C ILE A 75 -5.10 12.79 -5.48
N ALA A 76 -6.09 13.67 -5.65
CA ALA A 76 -6.30 14.88 -4.87
C ALA A 76 -6.71 14.61 -3.41
N GLN A 77 -7.16 13.40 -3.08
CA GLN A 77 -7.47 13.04 -1.70
C GLN A 77 -6.16 12.91 -0.90
N PRO A 78 -6.05 13.52 0.31
CA PRO A 78 -4.86 13.43 1.14
C PRO A 78 -4.44 11.99 1.43
N TRP A 79 -3.15 11.72 1.31
CA TRP A 79 -2.55 10.42 1.60
C TRP A 79 -1.78 10.45 2.92
N LEU A 80 -2.46 10.06 3.99
CA LEU A 80 -1.90 10.04 5.36
C LEU A 80 -1.44 8.63 5.78
N ALA A 81 -1.38 7.72 4.82
CA ALA A 81 -1.31 6.29 5.04
C ALA A 81 0.09 5.66 4.85
N GLY A 82 1.06 6.45 4.36
CA GLY A 82 2.36 5.97 3.91
C GLY A 82 2.29 4.88 2.83
N ASN A 83 3.43 4.33 2.42
CA ASN A 83 3.53 3.48 1.22
C ASN A 83 3.95 2.05 1.56
N LEU A 84 4.10 1.75 2.86
CA LEU A 84 4.59 0.49 3.35
C LEU A 84 3.45 -0.53 3.45
N GLN A 85 3.80 -1.79 3.30
CA GLN A 85 2.86 -2.90 3.33
C GLN A 85 3.44 -4.09 4.09
N TYR A 86 2.57 -5.05 4.42
CA TYR A 86 2.96 -6.31 5.04
C TYR A 86 4.16 -6.95 4.33
N GLY A 87 5.14 -7.37 5.14
CA GLY A 87 6.35 -8.05 4.70
C GLY A 87 7.49 -7.12 4.30
N ASP A 88 7.28 -5.81 4.19
CA ASP A 88 8.33 -4.86 3.87
C ASP A 88 9.42 -4.84 4.94
N THR A 89 10.68 -4.84 4.48
CA THR A 89 11.82 -4.57 5.35
C THR A 89 12.00 -3.05 5.45
N VAL A 90 12.08 -2.55 6.67
CA VAL A 90 12.16 -1.12 6.96
C VAL A 90 13.34 -0.81 7.85
N THR A 91 13.87 0.40 7.74
CA THR A 91 14.86 0.94 8.67
C THR A 91 14.20 1.95 9.59
N CYS A 92 14.51 1.86 10.88
CA CYS A 92 14.09 2.82 11.88
C CYS A 92 14.84 4.16 11.69
N ARG A 93 14.11 5.27 11.60
CA ARG A 93 14.66 6.63 11.42
C ARG A 93 14.72 7.42 12.71
N MET A 94 14.05 6.96 13.76
CA MET A 94 13.98 7.62 15.07
C MET A 94 14.14 6.56 16.16
N PRO A 95 14.88 6.82 17.24
CA PRO A 95 15.03 5.84 18.31
C PRO A 95 13.67 5.58 18.97
N LEU A 96 13.35 4.31 19.23
CA LEU A 96 12.15 3.93 19.98
C LEU A 96 12.54 3.59 21.41
N ALA A 97 11.83 4.17 22.36
CA ALA A 97 12.06 3.95 23.78
C ALA A 97 10.85 3.31 24.45
N VAL A 98 11.11 2.40 25.39
CA VAL A 98 10.12 1.81 26.30
C VAL A 98 10.55 2.16 27.72
N ASN A 99 9.68 2.80 28.49
CA ASN A 99 9.99 3.26 29.85
C ASN A 99 11.27 4.11 29.96
N GLY A 100 11.57 4.91 28.92
CA GLY A 100 12.74 5.80 28.87
C GLY A 100 14.04 5.13 28.40
N GLU A 101 14.05 3.82 28.18
CA GLU A 101 15.20 3.09 27.64
C GLU A 101 15.05 2.89 26.14
N VAL A 102 16.09 3.25 25.36
CA VAL A 102 16.10 3.06 23.91
C VAL A 102 16.26 1.57 23.60
N VAL A 103 15.24 0.99 22.97
CA VAL A 103 15.18 -0.44 22.63
C VAL A 103 15.28 -0.70 21.13
N VAL A 104 15.07 0.32 20.30
CA VAL A 104 15.34 0.28 18.85
C VAL A 104 16.16 1.51 18.49
N ASN A 105 17.32 1.28 17.89
CA ASN A 105 18.21 2.35 17.44
C ASN A 105 17.86 2.83 16.03
N VAL A 106 18.22 4.09 15.73
CA VAL A 106 18.21 4.57 14.34
C VAL A 106 19.11 3.67 13.49
N GLY A 107 18.66 3.31 12.29
CA GLY A 107 19.35 2.38 11.40
C GLY A 107 18.96 0.91 11.60
N GLN A 108 18.35 0.55 12.74
CA GLN A 108 17.92 -0.82 12.99
C GLN A 108 16.84 -1.24 11.99
N GLN A 109 17.00 -2.41 11.40
CA GLN A 109 16.02 -2.97 10.47
C GLN A 109 14.91 -3.71 11.22
N GLY A 110 13.71 -3.65 10.67
CA GLY A 110 12.54 -4.40 11.12
C GLY A 110 11.66 -4.79 9.94
N ARG A 111 10.58 -5.51 10.23
CA ARG A 111 9.63 -5.99 9.21
C ARG A 111 8.21 -5.54 9.51
N ILE A 112 7.49 -5.06 8.50
CA ILE A 112 6.07 -4.67 8.67
C ILE A 112 5.22 -5.93 8.84
N GLU A 113 4.51 -6.00 9.97
CA GLU A 113 3.58 -7.09 10.30
C GLU A 113 2.11 -6.66 10.16
N ALA A 114 1.79 -5.37 10.26
CA ALA A 114 0.45 -4.86 9.96
C ALA A 114 0.44 -3.38 9.56
N THR A 115 -0.62 -2.97 8.86
CA THR A 115 -0.94 -1.56 8.58
C THR A 115 -2.24 -1.22 9.30
N ASP A 116 -2.19 -0.35 10.29
CA ASP A 116 -3.35 0.08 11.05
C ASP A 116 -3.80 1.46 10.58
N ARG A 117 -5.10 1.63 10.35
CA ARG A 117 -5.69 2.95 10.04
C ARG A 117 -6.11 3.61 11.35
N GLY A 118 -5.29 4.51 11.87
CA GLY A 118 -5.63 5.33 13.03
C GLY A 118 -6.30 6.65 12.63
N GLU A 119 -7.07 7.25 13.53
CA GLU A 119 -7.69 8.57 13.32
C GLU A 119 -6.67 9.70 13.07
N ARG A 120 -5.41 9.51 13.50
CA ARG A 120 -4.31 10.49 13.39
C ARG A 120 -3.32 10.19 12.25
N GLY A 121 -3.66 9.27 11.36
CA GLY A 121 -2.77 8.77 10.31
C GLY A 121 -2.48 7.28 10.50
N ASP A 122 -2.01 6.62 9.44
CA ASP A 122 -1.71 5.20 9.54
C ASP A 122 -0.49 4.99 10.45
N SER A 123 -0.56 3.97 11.28
CA SER A 123 0.57 3.43 12.02
C SER A 123 0.91 2.06 11.47
N TYR A 124 2.15 1.65 11.65
CA TYR A 124 2.60 0.32 11.29
C TYR A 124 2.90 -0.48 12.55
N THR A 125 2.47 -1.73 12.57
CA THR A 125 3.03 -2.70 13.51
C THR A 125 4.29 -3.28 12.86
N VAL A 126 5.43 -3.09 13.52
CA VAL A 126 6.75 -3.49 13.01
C VAL A 126 7.41 -4.42 14.01
N ASP A 127 7.88 -5.55 13.51
CA ASP A 127 8.76 -6.44 14.25
C ASP A 127 10.22 -5.97 14.14
N PHE A 128 10.78 -5.53 15.27
CA PHE A 128 12.20 -5.29 15.45
C PHE A 128 12.78 -6.41 16.32
N SER A 129 13.42 -7.39 15.67
CA SER A 129 14.16 -8.47 16.35
C SER A 129 13.30 -9.31 17.33
N GLY A 130 12.05 -9.63 16.95
CA GLY A 130 11.10 -10.42 17.74
C GLY A 130 10.23 -9.57 18.69
N ARG A 131 10.31 -8.24 18.61
CA ARG A 131 9.53 -7.32 19.44
C ARG A 131 8.69 -6.42 18.55
N TRP A 132 7.39 -6.37 18.82
CA TRP A 132 6.45 -5.60 18.01
C TRP A 132 6.27 -4.20 18.56
N PHE A 133 6.32 -3.22 17.67
CA PHE A 133 6.12 -1.81 17.97
C PHE A 133 5.10 -1.20 17.03
N THR A 134 4.17 -0.43 17.58
CA THR A 134 3.33 0.48 16.78
C THR A 134 4.14 1.75 16.52
N VAL A 135 4.45 2.02 15.26
CA VAL A 135 5.27 3.17 14.86
C VAL A 135 4.51 4.06 13.88
N PRO A 136 4.64 5.39 13.96
CA PRO A 136 4.06 6.29 12.98
C PRO A 136 4.80 6.20 11.64
N VAL A 137 4.14 6.56 10.54
CA VAL A 137 4.72 6.56 9.17
C VAL A 137 6.06 7.31 9.10
N GLY A 138 6.23 8.38 9.88
CA GLY A 138 7.47 9.17 9.91
C GLY A 138 8.66 8.52 10.62
N ALA A 139 8.46 7.46 11.42
CA ALA A 139 9.52 6.85 12.22
C ALA A 139 10.31 5.77 11.46
N ILE A 140 9.84 5.35 10.29
CA ILE A 140 10.45 4.27 9.50
C ILE A 140 10.56 4.67 8.01
N SER A 141 11.35 3.91 7.25
CA SER A 141 11.43 4.00 5.79
C SER A 141 11.70 2.63 5.19
N LEU A 142 11.23 2.39 3.96
CA LEU A 142 11.54 1.16 3.22
C LEU A 142 13.06 1.02 3.07
N VAL A 143 13.59 -0.18 3.25
CA VAL A 143 14.97 -0.50 2.84
C VAL A 143 14.96 -0.62 1.32
N GLU A 144 15.66 0.29 0.63
CA GLU A 144 15.87 0.14 -0.81
C GLU A 144 16.79 -1.07 -1.05
N GLU A 145 16.32 -2.05 -1.83
CA GLU A 145 17.18 -3.11 -2.36
C GLU A 145 18.15 -2.45 -3.36
N ARG A 146 19.44 -2.50 -3.04
CA ARG A 146 20.52 -1.90 -3.83
C ARG A 146 21.00 -2.83 -4.92
#